data_AF-D5SL06-F1
#
_entry.id   AF-D5SL06-F1
#
_cell.length_a   1.000
_cell.length_b   1.000
_cell.length_c   1.000
_cell.angle_alpha   90.00
_cell.angle_beta   90.00
_cell.angle_gamma   90.00
#
_symmetry.space_group_name_H-M   'P 1'
#
loop_
_entity.id
_entity.type
_entity.pdbx_description
1 polymer ?
#
loop_
_entity_poly.entity_id
_entity_poly.type
_entity_poly.pdbx_seq_one_letter_code
_entity_poly.pdbx_strand_id
1 'polypeptide(L)'
;MPSRSGPPAAVPPRAHAPTAPVTVLRPREDRALADRMALSAATGRGARLATRDVRAWLDERRRAGVFQVERVPFAALGEWRSERGTGNLVHRSGRFFTVEGLRVAAEHGAPQGYGPRRGPRREWQQPVIHQPEVGILGILAKEFDGVLHFLMQAKMEPGNAGLLQLSPTVQATRSNYTGAHRGRDVRLIDRFLRPGRAHARLPDHGHGHGRDRVLVDVLHSEQGTWFYRKSNRNMIVETADEIPAADDFRWLTLGQIAVLLHEDDLVNMNARSVLSCVPHPDPAPGALLSDTQLLSWFTGERSRLGVRAQRVPLASVRGWRHGPEAIEREDGRWFRVVAVSVRAGSREVVRWDQPLIEPVGLGLAAFLVHEFDGVPHVLVHARAEGGFLDTVELGPTVQCVPEECERVPEAERPPFLGTVLSALLGDPPSRVRYQAVHSEEGGRLLNARCRYLLVEAEAGTGTGAGAGAEAGAGTGTAAGAGAGAESEAGAGAGAESEAAPFDPPPGFAWVTPAQLRSLTRHGHYLTVEARTLLACLNAVGAGPRPVLREGV
;
A
#
# COMPACT_ATOMS: atom_id res chain seq x y z
N MET A 1 -70.69 43.05 -53.64
CA MET A 1 -69.84 42.07 -54.34
C MET A 1 -68.64 42.83 -54.92
N PRO A 2 -67.37 42.40 -54.74
CA PRO A 2 -66.93 41.13 -54.18
C PRO A 2 -66.17 41.26 -52.85
N SER A 3 -66.28 40.19 -52.08
CA SER A 3 -65.41 39.80 -50.98
C SER A 3 -63.98 39.54 -51.47
N ARG A 4 -62.98 40.02 -50.74
CA ARG A 4 -61.64 39.43 -50.77
C ARG A 4 -61.13 39.27 -49.34
N SER A 5 -61.11 38.01 -48.96
CA SER A 5 -60.49 37.41 -47.78
C SER A 5 -59.07 37.93 -47.54
N GLY A 6 -58.79 38.36 -46.31
CA GLY A 6 -57.43 38.58 -45.85
C GLY A 6 -56.60 37.28 -45.86
N PRO A 7 -55.26 37.37 -46.01
CA PRO A 7 -54.39 36.21 -46.02
C PRO A 7 -54.38 35.52 -44.64
N PRO A 8 -54.19 34.19 -44.58
CA PRO A 8 -54.11 33.47 -43.31
C PRO A 8 -52.87 33.90 -42.51
N ALA A 9 -53.04 34.02 -41.20
CA ALA A 9 -51.97 34.29 -40.26
C ALA A 9 -50.84 33.26 -40.38
N ALA A 10 -49.60 33.74 -40.46
CA ALA A 10 -48.42 32.90 -40.50
C ALA A 10 -48.33 32.05 -39.22
N VAL A 11 -48.27 30.72 -39.39
CA VAL A 11 -47.99 29.76 -38.32
C VAL A 11 -46.56 30.03 -37.82
N PRO A 12 -46.32 30.27 -36.52
CA PRO A 12 -44.96 30.45 -36.02
C PRO A 12 -44.15 29.17 -36.26
N PRO A 13 -42.85 29.26 -36.57
CA PRO A 13 -42.02 28.08 -36.76
C PRO A 13 -42.07 27.23 -35.50
N ARG A 14 -42.35 25.94 -35.66
CA ARG A 14 -42.24 24.94 -34.59
C ARG A 14 -40.88 25.12 -33.92
N ALA A 15 -40.88 25.48 -32.64
CA ALA A 15 -39.67 25.48 -31.82
C ALA A 15 -38.97 24.14 -32.03
N HIS A 16 -37.70 24.18 -32.45
CA HIS A 16 -36.87 22.99 -32.57
C HIS A 16 -36.97 22.22 -31.26
N ALA A 17 -37.48 21.00 -31.32
CA ALA A 17 -37.41 20.07 -30.21
C ALA A 17 -35.94 20.02 -29.75
N PRO A 18 -35.65 20.12 -28.44
CA PRO A 18 -34.29 20.02 -27.96
C PRO A 18 -33.72 18.71 -28.48
N THR A 19 -32.68 18.82 -29.31
CA THR A 19 -31.93 17.67 -29.80
C THR A 19 -31.56 16.82 -28.60
N ALA A 20 -31.99 15.57 -28.59
CA ALA A 20 -31.63 14.63 -27.55
C ALA A 20 -30.09 14.66 -27.40
N PRO A 21 -29.55 14.75 -26.17
CA PRO A 21 -28.11 14.83 -25.99
C PRO A 21 -27.48 13.59 -26.64
N VAL A 22 -26.62 13.84 -27.63
CA VAL A 22 -25.87 12.78 -28.30
C VAL A 22 -24.98 12.15 -27.24
N THR A 23 -25.24 10.88 -26.93
CA THR A 23 -24.38 10.10 -26.04
C THR A 23 -23.04 9.87 -26.74
N VAL A 24 -22.02 10.65 -26.36
CA VAL A 24 -20.67 10.47 -26.87
C VAL A 24 -19.98 9.36 -26.08
N LEU A 25 -19.68 8.26 -26.75
CA LEU A 25 -18.87 7.19 -26.17
C LEU A 25 -17.44 7.70 -25.91
N ARG A 26 -16.82 7.20 -24.85
CA ARG A 26 -15.41 7.46 -24.52
C ARG A 26 -14.61 6.17 -24.63
N PRO A 27 -13.30 6.22 -24.94
CA PRO A 27 -12.43 5.05 -24.88
C PRO A 27 -12.50 4.39 -23.50
N ARG A 28 -12.40 3.06 -23.45
CA ARG A 28 -12.41 2.30 -22.18
C ARG A 28 -11.17 2.56 -21.33
N GLU A 29 -10.08 2.99 -21.97
CA GLU A 29 -8.81 3.30 -21.32
C GLU A 29 -8.33 4.69 -21.72
N ASP A 30 -7.88 5.48 -20.75
CA ASP A 30 -7.21 6.76 -20.98
C ASP A 30 -5.70 6.52 -21.08
N ARG A 31 -5.21 6.17 -22.28
CA ARG A 31 -3.76 5.95 -22.49
C ARG A 31 -2.95 7.23 -22.28
N ALA A 32 -3.53 8.40 -22.60
CA ALA A 32 -2.87 9.69 -22.41
C ALA A 32 -2.61 10.00 -20.92
N LEU A 33 -3.35 9.39 -19.99
CA LEU A 33 -3.07 9.52 -18.56
C LEU A 33 -1.70 8.97 -18.18
N ALA A 34 -1.29 7.82 -18.73
CA ALA A 34 0.01 7.24 -18.46
C ALA A 34 1.15 8.15 -18.93
N ASP A 35 1.01 8.78 -20.10
CA ASP A 35 1.98 9.73 -20.64
C ASP A 35 2.10 10.99 -19.76
N ARG A 36 0.97 11.52 -19.28
CA ARG A 36 0.95 12.68 -18.36
C ARG A 36 1.61 12.36 -17.02
N MET A 37 1.40 11.14 -16.49
CA MET A 37 2.08 10.66 -15.29
C MET A 37 3.59 10.51 -15.53
N ALA A 38 3.99 9.91 -16.65
CA ALA A 38 5.39 9.77 -17.03
C ALA A 38 6.10 11.13 -17.18
N LEU A 39 5.43 12.13 -17.78
CA LEU A 39 5.95 13.50 -17.87
C LEU A 39 6.17 14.12 -16.48
N SER A 40 5.20 13.97 -15.57
CA SER A 40 5.35 14.45 -14.19
C SER A 40 6.48 13.73 -13.45
N ALA A 41 6.64 12.42 -13.67
CA ALA A 41 7.70 11.61 -13.08
C ALA A 41 9.10 12.04 -13.57
N ALA A 42 9.23 12.36 -14.86
CA ALA A 42 10.47 12.87 -15.45
C ALA A 42 10.79 14.32 -15.06
N THR A 43 9.84 15.05 -14.48
CA THR A 43 10.00 16.48 -14.14
C THR A 43 10.49 16.65 -12.71
N GLY A 44 11.79 16.88 -12.52
CA GLY A 44 12.39 17.11 -11.19
C GLY A 44 12.23 18.52 -10.61
N ARG A 45 11.77 19.50 -11.41
CA ARG A 45 11.57 20.89 -11.00
C ARG A 45 10.08 21.22 -10.94
N GLY A 46 9.54 21.36 -9.72
CA GLY A 46 8.16 21.79 -9.51
C GLY A 46 7.94 23.28 -9.74
N ALA A 47 6.68 23.66 -9.96
CA ALA A 47 6.27 25.03 -10.25
C ALA A 47 6.30 25.97 -9.03
N ARG A 48 6.29 25.44 -7.80
CA ARG A 48 6.08 26.22 -6.56
C ARG A 48 7.20 26.12 -5.53
N LEU A 49 7.81 24.95 -5.37
CA LEU A 49 8.83 24.67 -4.36
C LEU A 49 9.90 23.76 -4.95
N ALA A 50 11.18 24.05 -4.75
CA ALA A 50 12.24 23.14 -5.17
C ALA A 50 12.34 21.96 -4.19
N THR A 51 12.72 20.78 -4.70
CA THR A 51 12.75 19.53 -3.92
C THR A 51 13.64 19.64 -2.68
N ARG A 52 14.81 20.27 -2.81
CA ARG A 52 15.75 20.50 -1.70
C ARG A 52 15.18 21.32 -0.54
N ASP A 53 14.15 22.13 -0.80
CA ASP A 53 13.54 23.02 0.19
C ASP A 53 12.39 22.36 0.96
N VAL A 54 11.96 21.16 0.54
CA VAL A 54 10.83 20.43 1.16
C VAL A 54 11.14 20.05 2.61
N ARG A 55 12.37 19.59 2.90
CA ARG A 55 12.80 19.26 4.26
C ARG A 55 12.77 20.48 5.17
N ALA A 56 13.31 21.61 4.68
CA ALA A 56 13.30 22.88 5.41
C ALA A 56 11.87 23.37 5.69
N TRP A 57 10.97 23.26 4.72
CA TRP A 57 9.56 23.58 4.90
C TRP A 57 8.88 22.67 5.95
N LEU A 58 9.12 21.35 5.92
CA LEU A 58 8.59 20.45 6.95
C LEU A 58 9.12 20.78 8.34
N ASP A 59 10.40 21.16 8.45
CA ASP A 59 10.99 21.56 9.73
C ASP A 59 10.44 22.90 10.23
N GLU A 60 10.15 23.83 9.32
CA GLU A 60 9.41 25.06 9.62
C GLU A 60 8.01 24.73 10.18
N ARG A 61 7.24 23.88 9.48
CA ARG A 61 5.91 23.45 9.95
C ARG A 61 5.98 22.74 11.31
N ARG A 62 7.04 21.96 11.54
CA ARG A 62 7.28 21.29 12.83
C ARG A 62 7.54 22.29 13.95
N ARG A 63 8.35 23.32 13.72
CA ARG A 63 8.62 24.39 14.70
C ARG A 63 7.42 25.30 14.95
N ALA A 64 6.60 25.54 13.92
CA ALA A 64 5.39 26.35 14.03
C ALA A 64 4.28 25.65 14.83
N GLY A 65 4.26 24.31 14.84
CA GLY A 65 3.31 23.51 15.60
C GLY A 65 3.78 23.18 17.02
N VAL A 66 2.83 23.08 17.95
CA VAL A 66 3.07 22.45 19.26
C VAL A 66 2.61 21.00 19.16
N PHE A 67 3.55 20.06 19.17
CA PHE A 67 3.28 18.62 19.11
C PHE A 67 3.95 17.91 20.28
N GLN A 68 3.13 17.26 21.12
CA GLN A 68 3.61 16.44 22.23
C GLN A 68 2.86 15.12 22.22
N VAL A 69 3.61 14.02 22.34
CA VAL A 69 3.07 12.66 22.47
C VAL A 69 3.76 12.03 23.65
N GLU A 70 2.98 11.66 24.66
CA GLU A 70 3.48 11.04 25.88
C GLU A 70 2.78 9.71 26.08
N ARG A 71 3.53 8.68 26.47
CA ARG A 71 2.92 7.44 26.93
C ARG A 71 2.22 7.67 28.25
N VAL A 72 1.06 7.05 28.40
CA VAL A 72 0.27 7.10 29.63
C VAL A 72 -0.25 5.71 29.97
N PRO A 73 -0.55 5.43 31.25
CA PRO A 73 -1.26 4.20 31.61
C PRO A 73 -2.65 4.15 30.95
N PHE A 74 -3.20 2.97 30.69
CA PHE A 74 -4.55 2.81 30.13
C PHE A 74 -5.63 3.49 30.99
N ALA A 75 -5.43 3.54 32.30
CA ALA A 75 -6.34 4.22 33.23
C ALA A 75 -6.41 5.75 33.04
N ALA A 76 -5.43 6.35 32.36
CA ALA A 76 -5.40 7.78 32.06
C ALA A 76 -6.10 8.14 30.74
N LEU A 77 -6.53 7.14 29.94
CA LEU A 77 -7.34 7.39 28.75
C LEU A 77 -8.72 7.91 29.17
N GLY A 78 -9.08 9.12 28.73
CA GLY A 78 -10.34 9.75 29.15
C GLY A 78 -11.56 9.14 28.46
N GLU A 79 -11.48 9.02 27.13
CA GLU A 79 -12.61 8.61 26.29
C GLU A 79 -12.52 7.15 25.80
N TRP A 80 -11.45 6.44 26.16
CA TRP A 80 -11.32 5.00 25.92
C TRP A 80 -11.56 4.20 27.20
N ARG A 81 -12.05 2.97 27.05
CA ARG A 81 -12.22 2.05 28.17
C ARG A 81 -12.04 0.60 27.72
N SER A 82 -11.70 -0.26 28.66
CA SER A 82 -11.89 -1.70 28.50
C SER A 82 -13.38 -2.03 28.70
N GLU A 83 -13.99 -2.65 27.70
CA GLU A 83 -15.40 -3.04 27.73
C GLU A 83 -15.62 -4.24 28.67
N ARG A 84 -16.65 -4.15 29.52
CA ARG A 84 -16.98 -5.22 30.48
C ARG A 84 -17.38 -6.50 29.75
N GLY A 85 -16.80 -7.63 30.15
CA GLY A 85 -17.08 -8.95 29.58
C GLY A 85 -16.16 -9.31 28.43
N THR A 86 -15.94 -8.42 27.47
CA THR A 86 -15.05 -8.69 26.32
C THR A 86 -13.59 -8.32 26.58
N GLY A 87 -13.36 -7.30 27.42
CA GLY A 87 -12.05 -6.69 27.63
C GLY A 87 -11.57 -5.81 26.48
N ASN A 88 -12.34 -5.69 25.39
CA ASN A 88 -11.96 -4.93 24.20
C ASN A 88 -11.69 -3.46 24.56
N LEU A 89 -10.66 -2.84 23.99
CA LEU A 89 -10.44 -1.40 24.15
C LEU A 89 -11.31 -0.66 23.14
N VAL A 90 -12.27 0.12 23.63
CA VAL A 90 -13.27 0.80 22.82
C VAL A 90 -13.38 2.27 23.21
N HIS A 91 -13.66 3.13 22.23
CA HIS A 91 -13.98 4.53 22.48
C HIS A 91 -15.43 4.68 22.99
N ARG A 92 -15.69 5.61 23.91
CA ARG A 92 -17.01 5.88 24.52
C ARG A 92 -18.09 6.22 23.50
N SER A 93 -17.73 6.94 22.45
CA SER A 93 -18.66 7.29 21.37
C SER A 93 -19.04 6.13 20.44
N GLY A 94 -18.39 4.98 20.54
CA GLY A 94 -18.55 3.86 19.58
C GLY A 94 -17.98 4.14 18.19
N ARG A 95 -17.19 5.20 18.01
CA ARG A 95 -16.50 5.56 16.75
C ARG A 95 -15.01 5.20 16.82
N PHE A 96 -14.25 5.54 15.78
CA PHE A 96 -12.82 5.21 15.60
C PHE A 96 -12.59 3.73 15.32
N PHE A 97 -11.71 3.12 16.11
CA PHE A 97 -11.34 1.72 16.03
C PHE A 97 -11.50 1.08 17.41
N THR A 98 -11.45 -0.24 17.45
CA THR A 98 -11.36 -1.03 18.66
C THR A 98 -10.07 -1.83 18.65
N VAL A 99 -9.54 -2.16 19.83
CA VAL A 99 -8.54 -3.22 19.98
C VAL A 99 -9.25 -4.43 20.55
N GLU A 100 -9.19 -5.53 19.81
CA GLU A 100 -9.90 -6.77 20.10
C GLU A 100 -8.93 -7.96 20.04
N GLY A 101 -9.41 -9.17 20.32
CA GLY A 101 -8.65 -10.39 20.09
C GLY A 101 -8.85 -10.97 18.70
N LEU A 102 -7.83 -11.63 18.19
CA LEU A 102 -7.87 -12.45 16.97
C LEU A 102 -7.33 -13.84 17.31
N ARG A 103 -8.09 -14.87 16.93
CA ARG A 103 -7.66 -16.25 16.92
C ARG A 103 -7.47 -16.68 15.48
N VAL A 104 -6.27 -17.15 15.14
CA VAL A 104 -5.95 -17.58 13.79
C VAL A 104 -5.51 -19.04 13.83
N ALA A 105 -6.07 -19.84 12.94
CA ALA A 105 -5.68 -21.22 12.71
C ALA A 105 -5.36 -21.40 11.22
N ALA A 106 -4.18 -21.89 10.91
CA ALA A 106 -3.84 -22.32 9.56
C ALA A 106 -4.11 -23.81 9.40
N GLU A 107 -5.00 -24.15 8.48
CA GLU A 107 -5.42 -25.51 8.17
C GLU A 107 -4.43 -26.19 7.21
N HIS A 108 -3.97 -25.46 6.19
CA HIS A 108 -3.03 -25.94 5.18
C HIS A 108 -2.01 -24.84 4.81
N GLY A 109 -0.74 -25.24 4.73
CA GLY A 109 0.39 -24.31 4.54
C GLY A 109 0.83 -23.60 5.83
N ALA A 110 2.05 -23.04 5.82
CA ALA A 110 2.52 -22.24 6.93
C ALA A 110 1.97 -20.81 6.80
N PRO A 111 1.20 -20.30 7.78
CA PRO A 111 0.85 -18.89 7.78
C PRO A 111 2.14 -18.08 7.84
N GLN A 112 2.23 -17.01 7.04
CA GLN A 112 3.39 -16.14 7.00
C GLN A 112 3.11 -14.88 7.83
N GLY A 113 4.10 -14.43 8.62
CA GLY A 113 3.91 -13.38 9.62
C GLY A 113 4.06 -13.95 11.03
N TYR A 114 3.20 -13.55 11.96
CA TYR A 114 3.17 -14.08 13.31
C TYR A 114 2.50 -15.47 13.35
N GLY A 115 3.04 -16.38 14.17
CA GLY A 115 2.53 -17.74 14.32
C GLY A 115 3.60 -18.83 14.11
N PRO A 116 3.37 -20.05 14.62
CA PRO A 116 4.30 -21.15 14.46
C PRO A 116 4.36 -21.65 13.00
N ARG A 117 5.57 -21.73 12.44
CA ARG A 117 5.83 -22.16 11.06
C ARG A 117 5.91 -23.67 10.90
N ARG A 118 6.15 -24.41 11.99
CA ARG A 118 6.16 -25.87 12.08
C ARG A 118 5.31 -26.35 13.26
N GLY A 119 4.89 -27.61 13.23
CA GLY A 119 4.15 -28.28 14.31
C GLY A 119 2.69 -28.63 13.95
N PRO A 120 2.06 -29.54 14.73
CA PRO A 120 0.73 -30.09 14.44
C PRO A 120 -0.43 -29.12 14.72
N ARG A 121 -0.20 -28.02 15.43
CA ARG A 121 -1.18 -26.95 15.67
C ARG A 121 -0.60 -25.62 15.20
N ARG A 122 -1.02 -25.15 14.02
CA ARG A 122 -0.66 -23.82 13.48
C ARG A 122 -1.68 -22.78 13.95
N GLU A 123 -1.81 -22.64 15.27
CA GLU A 123 -2.77 -21.73 15.88
C GLU A 123 -2.03 -20.69 16.74
N TRP A 124 -2.47 -19.44 16.66
CA TRP A 124 -2.02 -18.40 17.58
C TRP A 124 -3.16 -17.41 17.88
N GLN A 125 -2.93 -16.60 18.90
CA GLN A 125 -3.83 -15.52 19.27
C GLN A 125 -3.04 -14.23 19.45
N GLN A 126 -3.67 -13.11 19.12
CA GLN A 126 -3.06 -11.79 19.25
C GLN A 126 -4.14 -10.71 19.40
N PRO A 127 -3.80 -9.55 19.98
CA PRO A 127 -4.59 -8.35 19.77
C PRO A 127 -4.64 -7.95 18.29
N VAL A 128 -5.70 -7.28 17.89
CA VAL A 128 -5.89 -6.77 16.53
C VAL A 128 -6.68 -5.46 16.57
N ILE A 129 -6.35 -4.54 15.67
CA ILE A 129 -7.16 -3.34 15.42
C ILE A 129 -8.34 -3.73 14.54
N HIS A 130 -9.54 -3.37 14.97
CA HIS A 130 -10.74 -3.50 14.16
C HIS A 130 -11.36 -2.13 13.91
N GLN A 131 -11.43 -1.75 12.64
CA GLN A 131 -12.09 -0.53 12.18
C GLN A 131 -12.82 -0.84 10.87
N PRO A 132 -14.12 -1.18 10.91
CA PRO A 132 -14.87 -1.59 9.73
C PRO A 132 -15.13 -0.43 8.74
N GLU A 133 -14.91 0.80 9.16
CA GLU A 133 -15.07 1.97 8.31
C GLU A 133 -13.98 2.06 7.22
N VAL A 134 -14.39 2.32 5.98
CA VAL A 134 -13.48 2.70 4.90
C VAL A 134 -13.15 4.20 5.02
N GLY A 135 -11.87 4.51 5.22
CA GLY A 135 -11.36 5.87 5.16
C GLY A 135 -11.02 6.28 3.72
N ILE A 136 -10.85 7.58 3.52
CA ILE A 136 -10.42 8.17 2.26
C ILE A 136 -8.96 8.60 2.39
N LEU A 137 -8.14 8.13 1.46
CA LEU A 137 -6.76 8.52 1.23
C LEU A 137 -6.70 9.16 -0.15
N GLY A 138 -6.87 10.48 -0.21
CA GLY A 138 -7.04 11.25 -1.43
C GLY A 138 -5.86 12.14 -1.73
N ILE A 139 -5.28 12.03 -2.92
CA ILE A 139 -4.31 12.98 -3.47
C ILE A 139 -5.00 13.80 -4.56
N LEU A 140 -4.99 15.12 -4.40
CA LEU A 140 -5.48 16.05 -5.41
C LEU A 140 -4.37 16.34 -6.41
N ALA A 141 -4.69 16.29 -7.70
CA ALA A 141 -3.78 16.57 -8.79
C ALA A 141 -4.23 17.82 -9.58
N LYS A 142 -3.28 18.60 -10.09
CA LYS A 142 -3.55 19.77 -10.94
C LYS A 142 -2.36 20.02 -11.86
N GLU A 143 -2.61 20.42 -13.10
CA GLU A 143 -1.55 20.83 -14.01
C GLU A 143 -1.09 22.25 -13.74
N PHE A 144 0.24 22.44 -13.76
CA PHE A 144 0.90 23.72 -13.83
C PHE A 144 1.89 23.64 -14.99
N ASP A 145 1.79 24.57 -15.94
CA ASP A 145 2.65 24.63 -17.12
C ASP A 145 2.70 23.30 -17.90
N GLY A 146 1.55 22.61 -18.00
CA GLY A 146 1.41 21.32 -18.70
C GLY A 146 1.91 20.10 -17.93
N VAL A 147 2.35 20.25 -16.68
CA VAL A 147 2.86 19.15 -15.84
C VAL A 147 1.95 18.92 -14.63
N LEU A 148 1.51 17.69 -14.43
CA LEU A 148 0.76 17.29 -13.24
C LEU A 148 1.58 17.49 -11.97
N HIS A 149 0.98 18.15 -10.99
CA HIS A 149 1.45 18.24 -9.61
C HIS A 149 0.41 17.62 -8.68
N PHE A 150 0.88 17.19 -7.52
CA PHE A 150 0.13 16.47 -6.50
C PHE A 150 0.22 17.26 -5.20
N LEU A 151 -0.93 17.54 -4.59
CA LEU A 151 -1.03 18.40 -3.42
C LEU A 151 -0.73 17.58 -2.15
N MET A 152 0.51 17.57 -1.71
CA MET A 152 0.93 16.84 -0.51
C MET A 152 0.68 17.66 0.74
N GLN A 153 0.33 17.00 1.84
CA GLN A 153 0.05 17.65 3.13
C GLN A 153 1.16 17.34 4.15
N ALA A 154 1.68 18.36 4.84
CA ALA A 154 2.45 18.17 6.07
C ALA A 154 1.48 17.76 7.19
N LYS A 155 1.49 16.49 7.58
CA LYS A 155 0.53 15.94 8.55
C LYS A 155 1.25 15.35 9.75
N MET A 156 0.87 15.82 10.92
CA MET A 156 1.36 15.26 12.19
C MET A 156 0.55 14.02 12.50
N GLU A 157 1.17 12.89 12.81
CA GLU A 157 0.48 11.74 13.42
C GLU A 157 1.25 11.29 14.66
N PRO A 158 0.53 10.89 15.74
CA PRO A 158 1.18 10.69 17.04
C PRO A 158 2.17 9.53 17.06
N GLY A 159 2.00 8.54 16.17
CA GLY A 159 2.85 7.38 16.05
C GLY A 159 3.98 7.50 15.03
N ASN A 160 4.02 8.57 14.21
CA ASN A 160 5.06 8.73 13.20
C ASN A 160 6.43 8.97 13.85
N ALA A 161 7.48 8.35 13.29
CA ALA A 161 8.85 8.76 13.60
C ALA A 161 9.03 10.23 13.17
N GLY A 162 9.40 11.08 14.13
CA GLY A 162 9.47 12.52 13.90
C GLY A 162 8.10 13.23 13.83
N LEU A 163 6.97 12.58 14.07
CA LEU A 163 5.62 13.16 14.11
C LEU A 163 5.08 13.68 12.76
N LEU A 164 5.79 14.59 12.10
CA LEU A 164 5.35 15.29 10.89
C LEU A 164 5.98 14.70 9.62
N GLN A 165 5.12 14.19 8.72
CA GLN A 165 5.49 13.58 7.43
C GLN A 165 4.60 14.12 6.30
N LEU A 166 4.94 13.84 5.05
CA LEU A 166 4.11 14.09 3.87
C LEU A 166 3.00 13.04 3.75
N SER A 167 1.75 13.47 3.86
CA SER A 167 0.56 12.63 3.65
C SER A 167 -0.16 12.98 2.35
N PRO A 168 -1.17 12.17 1.95
CA PRO A 168 -2.13 12.59 0.94
C PRO A 168 -2.78 13.93 1.30
N THR A 169 -3.36 14.61 0.31
CA THR A 169 -4.13 15.85 0.49
C THR A 169 -5.24 15.68 1.54
N VAL A 170 -5.90 14.52 1.50
CA VAL A 170 -6.96 14.14 2.43
C VAL A 170 -6.63 12.77 2.98
N GLN A 171 -6.57 12.68 4.30
CA GLN A 171 -6.44 11.43 5.05
C GLN A 171 -7.44 11.47 6.19
N ALA A 172 -8.60 10.86 5.98
CA ALA A 172 -9.72 10.93 6.91
C ALA A 172 -10.56 9.65 6.94
N THR A 173 -10.91 9.21 8.14
CA THR A 173 -11.88 8.13 8.35
C THR A 173 -13.30 8.68 8.26
N ARG A 174 -14.27 7.80 7.99
CA ARG A 174 -15.69 8.17 7.95
C ARG A 174 -16.17 8.82 9.23
N SER A 175 -15.79 8.26 10.37
CA SER A 175 -16.00 8.85 11.68
C SER A 175 -15.53 10.30 11.74
N ASN A 176 -14.34 10.62 11.23
CA ASN A 176 -13.77 11.97 11.32
C ASN A 176 -14.54 13.00 10.47
N TYR A 177 -14.83 12.69 9.20
CA TYR A 177 -15.47 13.67 8.30
C TYR A 177 -17.01 13.73 8.39
N THR A 178 -17.64 12.85 9.17
CA THR A 178 -19.08 12.94 9.50
C THR A 178 -19.34 13.68 10.81
N GLY A 179 -18.35 14.43 11.32
CA GLY A 179 -18.49 15.27 12.50
C GLY A 179 -18.56 14.49 13.83
N ALA A 180 -17.88 13.34 13.95
CA ALA A 180 -17.69 12.67 15.24
C ALA A 180 -17.03 13.56 16.28
N HIS A 181 -16.12 14.39 15.80
CA HIS A 181 -15.45 15.39 16.59
C HIS A 181 -16.21 16.69 16.47
N ARG A 182 -16.32 17.44 17.56
CA ARG A 182 -16.65 18.88 17.53
C ARG A 182 -15.48 19.72 16.97
N GLY A 183 -14.67 19.13 16.09
CA GLY A 183 -13.48 19.74 15.48
C GLY A 183 -13.82 20.49 14.19
N ARG A 184 -12.81 21.07 13.54
CA ARG A 184 -12.96 21.69 12.21
C ARG A 184 -13.19 20.63 11.13
N ASP A 185 -13.90 21.01 10.08
CA ASP A 185 -14.11 20.13 8.92
C ASP A 185 -12.79 19.79 8.21
N VAL A 186 -12.71 18.56 7.70
CA VAL A 186 -11.55 18.06 6.95
C VAL A 186 -11.44 18.85 5.65
N ARG A 187 -10.40 19.69 5.54
CA ARG A 187 -10.18 20.52 4.33
C ARG A 187 -10.13 19.64 3.07
N LEU A 188 -10.79 20.10 2.01
CA LEU A 188 -10.82 19.47 0.67
C LEU A 188 -11.49 18.09 0.58
N ILE A 189 -12.15 17.59 1.65
CA ILE A 189 -12.81 16.27 1.65
C ILE A 189 -13.89 16.12 0.57
N ASP A 190 -14.63 17.19 0.26
CA ASP A 190 -15.77 17.17 -0.67
C ASP A 190 -15.37 16.71 -2.08
N ARG A 191 -14.13 16.99 -2.47
CA ARG A 191 -13.53 16.59 -3.75
C ARG A 191 -13.46 15.07 -3.91
N PHE A 192 -13.42 14.32 -2.80
CA PHE A 192 -13.26 12.86 -2.78
C PHE A 192 -14.54 12.10 -2.39
N LEU A 193 -15.54 12.78 -1.82
CA LEU A 193 -16.82 12.15 -1.46
C LEU A 193 -17.66 11.81 -2.70
N ARG A 194 -17.70 12.71 -3.69
CA ARG A 194 -18.47 12.54 -4.93
C ARG A 194 -17.74 13.12 -6.16
N PRO A 195 -16.54 12.63 -6.50
CA PRO A 195 -15.84 13.15 -7.67
C PRO A 195 -16.67 12.89 -8.94
N GLY A 196 -16.88 13.93 -9.76
CA GLY A 196 -17.47 13.79 -11.10
C GLY A 196 -19.00 13.73 -11.24
N ARG A 197 -19.83 13.94 -10.20
CA ARG A 197 -21.30 14.07 -10.37
C ARG A 197 -21.71 15.48 -10.82
N ALA A 198 -21.35 15.85 -12.04
CA ALA A 198 -21.95 16.96 -12.78
C ALA A 198 -23.10 16.49 -13.72
N HIS A 199 -23.57 15.25 -13.63
CA HIS A 199 -24.55 14.66 -14.58
C HIS A 199 -25.85 14.12 -13.97
N ALA A 200 -26.13 14.35 -12.69
CA ALA A 200 -27.44 14.04 -12.11
C ALA A 200 -28.06 15.31 -11.52
N ARG A 201 -29.04 15.84 -12.25
CA ARG A 201 -29.88 16.99 -11.90
C ARG A 201 -30.41 16.87 -10.46
N LEU A 202 -29.85 17.66 -9.56
CA LEU A 202 -30.54 18.18 -8.38
C LEU A 202 -30.13 19.64 -8.27
N PRO A 203 -31.07 20.60 -8.26
CA PRO A 203 -30.75 21.96 -7.91
C PRO A 203 -30.66 22.02 -6.37
N ASP A 204 -29.47 22.22 -5.81
CA ASP A 204 -29.37 23.22 -4.74
C ASP A 204 -27.97 23.63 -4.29
N HIS A 205 -27.90 24.92 -3.96
CA HIS A 205 -26.94 25.66 -3.14
C HIS A 205 -25.43 25.66 -3.52
N GLY A 206 -25.09 26.52 -4.49
CA GLY A 206 -24.07 27.55 -4.26
C GLY A 206 -22.57 27.24 -4.39
N HIS A 207 -22.12 25.99 -4.52
CA HIS A 207 -20.69 25.69 -4.73
C HIS A 207 -20.48 24.75 -5.94
N GLY A 208 -20.13 25.36 -7.08
CA GLY A 208 -19.96 24.67 -8.36
C GLY A 208 -18.68 23.84 -8.43
N HIS A 209 -18.78 22.54 -8.11
CA HIS A 209 -17.70 21.56 -8.35
C HIS A 209 -17.97 20.80 -9.66
N GLY A 210 -17.64 21.43 -10.79
CA GLY A 210 -18.04 20.96 -12.12
C GLY A 210 -16.97 20.25 -12.97
N ARG A 211 -15.71 20.07 -12.49
CA ARG A 211 -14.58 19.65 -13.34
C ARG A 211 -13.59 18.65 -12.73
N ASP A 212 -13.94 18.00 -11.62
CA ASP A 212 -13.04 17.02 -11.01
C ASP A 212 -13.06 15.68 -11.77
N ARG A 213 -11.88 15.14 -12.07
CA ARG A 213 -11.68 13.91 -12.83
C ARG A 213 -10.96 12.88 -11.99
N VAL A 214 -11.58 11.72 -11.80
CA VAL A 214 -10.96 10.59 -11.09
C VAL A 214 -9.86 9.99 -11.98
N LEU A 215 -8.65 9.91 -11.44
CA LEU A 215 -7.50 9.25 -12.08
C LEU A 215 -7.25 7.87 -11.47
N VAL A 216 -7.45 7.75 -10.16
CA VAL A 216 -7.35 6.50 -9.38
C VAL A 216 -8.49 6.49 -8.37
N ASP A 217 -9.14 5.33 -8.19
CA ASP A 217 -10.12 5.09 -7.15
C ASP A 217 -10.26 3.59 -6.90
N VAL A 218 -9.65 3.11 -5.81
CA VAL A 218 -9.57 1.68 -5.50
C VAL A 218 -9.53 1.43 -3.99
N LEU A 219 -10.13 0.33 -3.55
CA LEU A 219 -9.99 -0.14 -2.17
C LEU A 219 -8.71 -0.97 -2.05
N HIS A 220 -7.86 -0.62 -1.09
CA HIS A 220 -6.71 -1.45 -0.74
C HIS A 220 -6.69 -1.77 0.74
N SER A 221 -6.22 -2.98 1.04
CA SER A 221 -5.98 -3.52 2.37
C SER A 221 -4.88 -2.77 3.11
N GLU A 222 -4.98 -2.70 4.45
CA GLU A 222 -3.88 -2.31 5.33
C GLU A 222 -3.14 -3.56 5.86
N GLN A 223 -2.20 -3.41 6.81
CA GLN A 223 -1.40 -4.52 7.33
C GLN A 223 -2.29 -5.63 7.94
N GLY A 224 -2.29 -6.82 7.31
CA GLY A 224 -3.02 -8.00 7.79
C GLY A 224 -2.49 -8.54 9.12
N THR A 225 -1.29 -8.12 9.52
CA THR A 225 -0.68 -8.49 10.78
C THR A 225 -1.29 -7.74 11.97
N TRP A 226 -1.74 -6.49 11.81
CA TRP A 226 -2.23 -5.65 12.91
C TRP A 226 -3.69 -5.23 12.75
N PHE A 227 -4.24 -5.25 11.54
CA PHE A 227 -5.61 -4.86 11.25
C PHE A 227 -6.46 -6.06 10.84
N TYR A 228 -7.68 -6.12 11.36
CA TYR A 228 -8.66 -7.11 10.92
C TYR A 228 -9.46 -6.56 9.74
N ARG A 229 -9.16 -7.08 8.53
CA ARG A 229 -9.91 -6.86 7.28
C ARG A 229 -10.13 -5.38 6.96
N LYS A 230 -9.13 -4.56 7.27
CA LYS A 230 -9.18 -3.11 7.04
C LYS A 230 -8.83 -2.82 5.60
N SER A 231 -9.60 -1.93 4.98
CA SER A 231 -9.23 -1.30 3.72
C SER A 231 -9.54 0.19 3.73
N ASN A 232 -8.80 0.96 2.94
CA ASN A 232 -9.04 2.37 2.68
C ASN A 232 -9.22 2.62 1.17
N ARG A 233 -10.01 3.63 0.85
CA ARG A 233 -10.24 4.09 -0.53
C ARG A 233 -9.09 5.01 -0.93
N ASN A 234 -8.21 4.49 -1.78
CA ASN A 234 -7.06 5.19 -2.34
C ASN A 234 -7.52 5.93 -3.60
N MET A 235 -7.33 7.25 -3.62
CA MET A 235 -7.86 8.10 -4.69
C MET A 235 -6.84 9.10 -5.19
N ILE A 236 -6.82 9.32 -6.50
CA ILE A 236 -6.19 10.48 -7.13
C ILE A 236 -7.28 11.19 -7.94
N VAL A 237 -7.52 12.46 -7.62
CA VAL A 237 -8.53 13.29 -8.28
C VAL A 237 -7.86 14.50 -8.88
N GLU A 238 -8.00 14.68 -10.18
CA GLU A 238 -7.55 15.86 -10.90
C GLU A 238 -8.59 16.98 -10.80
N THR A 239 -8.14 18.22 -10.60
CA THR A 239 -9.00 19.40 -10.63
C THR A 239 -8.41 20.49 -11.51
N ALA A 240 -9.29 21.21 -12.21
CA ALA A 240 -8.94 22.44 -12.91
C ALA A 240 -9.07 23.67 -12.00
N ASP A 241 -9.75 23.54 -10.86
CA ASP A 241 -10.05 24.66 -9.97
C ASP A 241 -8.77 25.20 -9.31
N GLU A 242 -8.80 26.47 -8.91
CA GLU A 242 -7.75 27.03 -8.07
C GLU A 242 -7.97 26.62 -6.62
N ILE A 243 -6.91 26.12 -5.99
CA ILE A 243 -6.93 25.69 -4.60
C ILE A 243 -6.23 26.76 -3.76
N PRO A 244 -6.93 27.39 -2.79
CA PRO A 244 -6.32 28.39 -1.93
C PRO A 244 -5.06 27.85 -1.26
N ALA A 245 -3.99 28.65 -1.29
CA ALA A 245 -2.75 28.28 -0.61
C ALA A 245 -3.00 28.12 0.89
N ALA A 246 -2.41 27.08 1.45
CA ALA A 246 -2.43 26.80 2.88
C ALA A 246 -1.05 26.30 3.31
N ASP A 247 -0.60 26.71 4.48
CA ASP A 247 0.79 26.50 4.90
C ASP A 247 1.21 25.04 4.94
N ASP A 248 0.27 24.15 5.31
CA ASP A 248 0.48 22.70 5.45
C ASP A 248 0.38 21.96 4.12
N PHE A 249 0.25 22.64 2.98
CA PHE A 249 0.08 21.99 1.68
C PHE A 249 1.10 22.47 0.65
N ARG A 250 1.68 21.54 -0.13
CA ARG A 250 2.60 21.86 -1.23
C ARG A 250 2.29 21.03 -2.46
N TRP A 251 2.25 21.69 -3.62
CA TRP A 251 2.20 21.05 -4.92
C TRP A 251 3.58 20.54 -5.30
N LEU A 252 3.70 19.23 -5.57
CA LEU A 252 4.93 18.58 -5.98
C LEU A 252 4.68 17.72 -7.23
N THR A 253 5.63 17.65 -8.16
CA THR A 253 5.53 16.66 -9.27
C THR A 253 5.83 15.25 -8.76
N LEU A 254 5.52 14.22 -9.56
CA LEU A 254 5.96 12.85 -9.25
C LEU A 254 7.48 12.74 -9.22
N GLY A 255 8.21 13.46 -10.07
CA GLY A 255 9.68 13.46 -10.05
C GLY A 255 10.27 14.02 -8.75
N GLN A 256 9.64 15.04 -8.16
CA GLN A 256 10.02 15.51 -6.84
C GLN A 256 9.70 14.45 -5.77
N ILE A 257 8.49 13.88 -5.79
CA ILE A 257 8.08 12.84 -4.84
C ILE A 257 9.00 11.60 -4.94
N ALA A 258 9.45 11.24 -6.14
CA ALA A 258 10.38 10.14 -6.36
C ALA A 258 11.73 10.35 -5.65
N VAL A 259 12.28 11.57 -5.69
CA VAL A 259 13.47 11.92 -4.92
C VAL A 259 13.20 11.81 -3.42
N LEU A 260 12.08 12.36 -2.95
CA LEU A 260 11.69 12.36 -1.54
C LEU A 260 11.39 10.96 -0.99
N LEU A 261 11.03 9.99 -1.83
CA LEU A 261 10.86 8.58 -1.44
C LEU A 261 12.19 7.91 -1.06
N HIS A 262 13.34 8.50 -1.39
CA HIS A 262 14.66 8.02 -0.93
C HIS A 262 15.06 8.58 0.44
N GLU A 263 14.25 9.48 1.02
CA GLU A 263 14.49 10.02 2.36
C GLU A 263 13.69 9.23 3.41
N ASP A 264 14.37 8.86 4.49
CA ASP A 264 13.77 8.14 5.61
C ASP A 264 12.63 8.94 6.25
N ASP A 265 11.54 8.25 6.57
CA ASP A 265 10.41 8.78 7.34
C ASP A 265 9.84 10.11 6.83
N LEU A 266 9.93 10.35 5.51
CA LEU A 266 9.50 11.61 4.91
C LEU A 266 8.13 11.51 4.24
N VAL A 267 7.93 10.53 3.35
CA VAL A 267 6.66 10.27 2.67
C VAL A 267 5.90 9.19 3.42
N ASN A 268 4.75 9.52 4.01
CA ASN A 268 4.04 8.61 4.92
C ASN A 268 3.43 7.40 4.18
N MET A 269 3.06 6.37 4.95
CA MET A 269 2.52 5.11 4.42
C MET A 269 1.31 5.30 3.51
N ASN A 270 0.38 6.17 3.90
CA ASN A 270 -0.85 6.41 3.14
C ASN A 270 -0.55 7.06 1.78
N ALA A 271 0.41 7.99 1.72
CA ALA A 271 0.87 8.56 0.46
C ALA A 271 1.51 7.50 -0.43
N ARG A 272 2.42 6.66 0.12
CA ARG A 272 3.05 5.56 -0.63
C ARG A 272 2.03 4.58 -1.18
N SER A 273 0.99 4.24 -0.40
CA SER A 273 -0.12 3.38 -0.85
C SER A 273 -0.84 4.00 -2.05
N VAL A 274 -1.26 5.27 -1.99
CA VAL A 274 -1.94 5.92 -3.13
C VAL A 274 -1.02 6.08 -4.34
N LEU A 275 0.25 6.42 -4.14
CA LEU A 275 1.24 6.61 -5.21
C LEU A 275 1.57 5.30 -5.94
N SER A 276 1.46 4.15 -5.24
CA SER A 276 1.63 2.83 -5.86
C SER A 276 0.59 2.53 -6.95
N CYS A 277 -0.57 3.20 -6.90
CA CYS A 277 -1.65 3.07 -7.87
C CYS A 277 -1.51 3.99 -9.10
N VAL A 278 -0.46 4.83 -9.16
CA VAL A 278 -0.24 5.72 -10.31
C VAL A 278 -0.05 4.88 -11.58
N PRO A 279 -0.84 5.12 -12.65
CA PRO A 279 -0.66 4.41 -13.91
C PRO A 279 0.66 4.85 -14.55
N HIS A 280 1.47 3.87 -14.95
CA HIS A 280 2.71 4.09 -15.70
C HIS A 280 2.60 3.40 -17.06
N PRO A 281 3.28 3.92 -18.09
CA PRO A 281 3.45 3.17 -19.33
C PRO A 281 4.22 1.87 -19.06
N ASP A 282 3.87 0.82 -19.78
CA ASP A 282 4.59 -0.45 -19.76
C ASP A 282 5.31 -0.62 -21.11
N PRO A 283 6.63 -0.36 -21.16
CA PRO A 283 7.41 -0.52 -22.39
C PRO A 283 7.92 -1.97 -22.57
N ALA A 284 7.70 -2.86 -21.61
CA ALA A 284 8.28 -4.20 -21.64
C ALA A 284 7.69 -5.03 -22.79
N PRO A 285 8.51 -5.81 -23.51
CA PRO A 285 8.05 -6.68 -24.59
C PRO A 285 7.29 -7.92 -24.10
N GLY A 286 7.37 -8.25 -22.80
CA GLY A 286 6.72 -9.43 -22.22
C GLY A 286 6.99 -9.60 -20.71
N ALA A 287 6.60 -10.75 -20.18
CA ALA A 287 6.82 -11.18 -18.80
C ALA A 287 6.94 -12.72 -18.76
N LEU A 288 7.62 -13.28 -17.75
CA LEU A 288 7.75 -14.74 -17.59
C LEU A 288 6.39 -15.44 -17.46
N LEU A 289 5.44 -14.79 -16.80
CA LEU A 289 4.05 -15.21 -16.75
C LEU A 289 3.22 -14.21 -17.55
N SER A 290 2.40 -14.69 -18.49
CA SER A 290 1.30 -13.86 -18.99
C SER A 290 0.37 -13.47 -17.85
N ASP A 291 -0.38 -12.37 -18.00
CA ASP A 291 -1.32 -11.92 -16.96
C ASP A 291 -2.33 -13.01 -16.57
N THR A 292 -2.79 -13.82 -17.53
CA THR A 292 -3.65 -14.97 -17.27
C THR A 292 -2.95 -16.04 -16.42
N GLN A 293 -1.68 -16.35 -16.72
CA GLN A 293 -0.90 -17.31 -15.92
C GLN A 293 -0.61 -16.78 -14.51
N LEU A 294 -0.31 -15.49 -14.37
CA LEU A 294 -0.14 -14.85 -13.07
C LEU A 294 -1.42 -14.95 -12.22
N LEU A 295 -2.57 -14.59 -12.79
CA LEU A 295 -3.86 -14.70 -12.12
C LEU A 295 -4.20 -16.16 -11.78
N SER A 296 -3.90 -17.10 -12.68
CA SER A 296 -4.09 -18.53 -12.44
C SER A 296 -3.21 -19.04 -11.30
N TRP A 297 -1.93 -18.67 -11.27
CA TRP A 297 -1.00 -19.02 -10.19
C TRP A 297 -1.51 -18.46 -8.85
N PHE A 298 -1.85 -17.17 -8.81
CA PHE A 298 -2.32 -16.52 -7.59
C PHE A 298 -3.66 -17.11 -7.09
N THR A 299 -4.57 -17.45 -8.01
CA THR A 299 -5.81 -18.16 -7.68
C THR A 299 -5.52 -19.54 -7.07
N GLY A 300 -4.52 -20.25 -7.60
CA GLY A 300 -4.02 -21.50 -7.04
C GLY A 300 -3.51 -21.34 -5.61
N GLU A 301 -2.67 -20.33 -5.35
CA GLU A 301 -2.16 -20.04 -4.00
C GLU A 301 -3.28 -19.70 -3.01
N ARG A 302 -4.23 -18.85 -3.42
CA ARG A 302 -5.40 -18.49 -2.62
C ARG A 302 -6.30 -19.67 -2.29
N SER A 303 -6.40 -20.64 -3.20
CA SER A 303 -7.25 -21.83 -3.02
C SER A 303 -6.58 -22.91 -2.17
N ARG A 304 -5.24 -22.98 -2.18
CA ARG A 304 -4.47 -23.98 -1.42
C ARG A 304 -4.25 -23.60 0.04
N LEU A 305 -4.06 -22.31 0.30
CA LEU A 305 -3.79 -21.82 1.66
C LEU A 305 -5.11 -21.69 2.44
N GLY A 306 -5.16 -22.30 3.61
CA GLY A 306 -6.34 -22.26 4.48
C GLY A 306 -6.03 -21.50 5.76
N VAL A 307 -6.40 -20.21 5.83
CA VAL A 307 -6.28 -19.41 7.06
C VAL A 307 -7.66 -19.07 7.60
N ARG A 308 -7.99 -19.62 8.76
CA ARG A 308 -9.21 -19.31 9.49
C ARG A 308 -8.92 -18.31 10.59
N ALA A 309 -9.42 -17.09 10.42
CA ALA A 309 -9.29 -16.02 11.40
C ALA A 309 -10.65 -15.64 12.00
N GLN A 310 -10.74 -15.70 13.33
CA GLN A 310 -11.93 -15.35 14.09
C GLN A 310 -11.61 -14.27 15.13
N ARG A 311 -12.39 -13.20 15.11
CA ARG A 311 -12.39 -12.19 16.17
C ARG A 311 -12.91 -12.80 17.47
N VAL A 312 -12.19 -12.59 18.57
CA VAL A 312 -12.50 -13.09 19.91
C VAL A 312 -12.40 -11.94 20.93
N PRO A 313 -13.00 -12.05 22.12
CA PRO A 313 -12.79 -11.09 23.20
C PRO A 313 -11.30 -10.85 23.48
N LEU A 314 -10.87 -9.60 23.62
CA LEU A 314 -9.47 -9.28 23.94
C LEU A 314 -9.04 -9.94 25.26
N ALA A 315 -9.92 -10.01 26.25
CA ALA A 315 -9.65 -10.69 27.53
C ALA A 315 -9.46 -12.21 27.40
N SER A 316 -9.81 -12.81 26.25
CA SER A 316 -9.64 -14.26 26.01
C SER A 316 -8.34 -14.61 25.29
N VAL A 317 -7.59 -13.60 24.84
CA VAL A 317 -6.34 -13.78 24.10
C VAL A 317 -5.27 -14.40 25.00
N ARG A 318 -4.82 -15.60 24.65
CA ARG A 318 -3.83 -16.38 25.41
C ARG A 318 -2.39 -16.01 25.03
N GLY A 319 -1.48 -16.10 26.01
CA GLY A 319 -0.05 -15.78 25.83
C GLY A 319 0.27 -14.29 25.84
N TRP A 320 -0.71 -13.45 26.20
CA TRP A 320 -0.58 -12.00 26.30
C TRP A 320 -0.90 -11.53 27.70
N ARG A 321 -0.04 -10.69 28.27
CA ARG A 321 -0.20 -10.08 29.58
C ARG A 321 -0.84 -8.70 29.43
N HIS A 322 -1.87 -8.46 30.22
CA HIS A 322 -2.53 -7.16 30.33
C HIS A 322 -1.99 -6.41 31.55
N GLY A 323 -1.09 -5.46 31.31
CA GLY A 323 -0.56 -4.56 32.33
C GLY A 323 -1.28 -3.21 32.36
N PRO A 324 -0.96 -2.34 33.34
CA PRO A 324 -1.51 -0.99 33.43
C PRO A 324 -1.04 -0.07 32.29
N GLU A 325 0.13 -0.32 31.70
CA GLU A 325 0.75 0.53 30.67
C GLU A 325 0.75 -0.09 29.27
N ALA A 326 0.70 -1.42 29.18
CA ALA A 326 0.76 -2.12 27.91
C ALA A 326 0.04 -3.48 27.94
N ILE A 327 -0.45 -3.92 26.79
CA ILE A 327 -0.80 -5.32 26.51
C ILE A 327 0.31 -5.88 25.64
N GLU A 328 1.02 -6.89 26.13
CA GLU A 328 2.23 -7.40 25.48
C GLU A 328 2.32 -8.92 25.58
N ARG A 329 3.03 -9.55 24.65
CA ARG A 329 3.19 -10.99 24.68
C ARG A 329 4.14 -11.41 25.79
N GLU A 330 3.88 -12.57 26.40
CA GLU A 330 4.65 -13.07 27.56
C GLU A 330 6.14 -13.26 27.26
N ASP A 331 6.48 -13.56 26.01
CA ASP A 331 7.86 -13.74 25.52
C ASP A 331 8.49 -12.47 24.95
N GLY A 332 7.80 -11.32 25.05
CA GLY A 332 8.30 -10.01 24.62
C GLY A 332 8.39 -9.81 23.10
N ARG A 333 7.83 -10.69 22.28
CA ARG A 333 7.91 -10.63 20.82
C ARG A 333 6.70 -9.93 20.17
N TRP A 334 6.81 -9.68 18.86
CA TRP A 334 5.80 -9.12 17.95
C TRP A 334 5.50 -7.64 18.14
N PHE A 335 4.63 -7.28 19.08
CA PHE A 335 4.21 -5.91 19.32
C PHE A 335 3.59 -5.74 20.70
N ARG A 336 3.37 -4.49 21.10
CA ARG A 336 2.63 -4.08 22.29
C ARG A 336 1.43 -3.23 21.88
N VAL A 337 0.34 -3.30 22.64
CA VAL A 337 -0.70 -2.26 22.64
C VAL A 337 -0.36 -1.30 23.76
N VAL A 338 -0.24 -0.01 23.45
CA VAL A 338 0.11 1.06 24.41
C VAL A 338 -0.91 2.18 24.33
N ALA A 339 -0.90 3.08 25.32
CA ALA A 339 -1.73 4.27 25.36
C ALA A 339 -0.88 5.54 25.29
N VAL A 340 -1.35 6.54 24.55
CA VAL A 340 -0.70 7.86 24.45
C VAL A 340 -1.67 9.00 24.70
N SER A 341 -1.18 10.06 25.33
CA SER A 341 -1.80 11.39 25.38
C SER A 341 -1.13 12.27 24.34
N VAL A 342 -1.92 12.93 23.51
CA VAL A 342 -1.46 13.75 22.40
C VAL A 342 -1.92 15.19 22.59
N ARG A 343 -1.00 16.13 22.37
CA ARG A 343 -1.30 17.56 22.25
C ARG A 343 -0.82 18.06 20.89
N ALA A 344 -1.71 18.68 20.13
CA ALA A 344 -1.42 19.15 18.78
C ALA A 344 -2.09 20.51 18.51
N GLY A 345 -1.30 21.58 18.43
CA GLY A 345 -1.85 22.93 18.20
C GLY A 345 -2.47 23.16 16.81
N SER A 346 -2.08 22.39 15.79
CA SER A 346 -2.48 22.60 14.38
C SER A 346 -3.54 21.61 13.85
N ARG A 347 -4.08 20.72 14.70
CA ARG A 347 -5.14 19.77 14.31
C ARG A 347 -6.52 20.20 14.77
N GLU A 348 -7.54 19.56 14.19
CA GLU A 348 -8.97 19.74 14.47
C GLU A 348 -9.33 19.51 15.94
N VAL A 349 -8.54 18.68 16.66
CA VAL A 349 -8.63 18.41 18.10
C VAL A 349 -7.27 18.73 18.74
N VAL A 350 -7.26 19.65 19.71
CA VAL A 350 -6.03 20.19 20.32
C VAL A 350 -5.40 19.22 21.31
N ARG A 351 -6.21 18.36 21.94
CA ARG A 351 -5.75 17.33 22.87
C ARG A 351 -6.67 16.11 22.78
N TRP A 352 -6.09 14.93 22.67
CA TRP A 352 -6.82 13.66 22.75
C TRP A 352 -5.91 12.58 23.29
N ASP A 353 -6.49 11.44 23.62
CA ASP A 353 -5.78 10.25 24.01
C ASP A 353 -6.25 9.05 23.17
N GLN A 354 -5.37 8.09 22.94
CA GLN A 354 -5.71 6.90 22.17
C GLN A 354 -4.75 5.72 22.42
N PRO A 355 -5.22 4.48 22.18
CA PRO A 355 -4.35 3.35 21.97
C PRO A 355 -3.51 3.47 20.70
N LEU A 356 -2.35 2.81 20.67
CA LEU A 356 -1.52 2.56 19.50
C LEU A 356 -0.93 1.14 19.59
N ILE A 357 -0.63 0.53 18.44
CA ILE A 357 0.21 -0.68 18.37
C ILE A 357 1.66 -0.26 18.16
N GLU A 358 2.58 -0.82 18.95
CA GLU A 358 4.01 -0.59 18.83
C GLU A 358 4.74 -1.91 18.52
N PRO A 359 5.32 -2.08 17.32
CA PRO A 359 6.17 -3.22 17.01
C PRO A 359 7.44 -3.25 17.88
N VAL A 360 7.95 -4.44 18.20
CA VAL A 360 9.12 -4.59 19.10
C VAL A 360 10.48 -4.44 18.42
N GLY A 361 10.53 -4.17 17.11
CA GLY A 361 11.77 -4.06 16.34
C GLY A 361 11.57 -3.39 14.98
N LEU A 362 12.66 -3.16 14.27
CA LEU A 362 12.65 -2.57 12.94
C LEU A 362 12.20 -3.64 11.93
N GLY A 363 11.11 -3.37 11.21
CA GLY A 363 10.68 -4.24 10.12
C GLY A 363 11.70 -4.29 8.98
N LEU A 364 11.66 -5.36 8.20
CA LEU A 364 12.39 -5.51 6.95
C LEU A 364 11.42 -5.97 5.87
N ALA A 365 11.33 -5.23 4.78
CA ALA A 365 10.54 -5.56 3.59
C ALA A 365 11.42 -5.43 2.34
N ALA A 366 11.59 -6.51 1.59
CA ALA A 366 12.49 -6.52 0.43
C ALA A 366 11.90 -7.26 -0.77
N PHE A 367 12.10 -6.70 -1.96
CA PHE A 367 12.02 -7.45 -3.21
C PHE A 367 13.43 -7.89 -3.64
N LEU A 368 13.56 -9.16 -3.99
CA LEU A 368 14.62 -9.59 -4.89
C LEU A 368 14.25 -9.17 -6.32
N VAL A 369 15.20 -8.58 -7.04
CA VAL A 369 15.06 -8.16 -8.44
C VAL A 369 15.98 -8.98 -9.33
N HIS A 370 15.51 -9.31 -10.53
CA HIS A 370 16.31 -9.94 -11.58
C HIS A 370 15.78 -9.49 -12.96
N GLU A 371 16.65 -9.46 -13.96
CA GLU A 371 16.29 -9.11 -15.33
C GLU A 371 16.21 -10.39 -16.17
N PHE A 372 15.12 -10.56 -16.90
CA PHE A 372 14.90 -11.68 -17.82
C PHE A 372 14.71 -11.11 -19.21
N ASP A 373 15.61 -11.42 -20.15
CA ASP A 373 15.58 -10.88 -21.52
C ASP A 373 15.40 -9.35 -21.57
N GLY A 374 16.12 -8.61 -20.73
CA GLY A 374 15.99 -7.15 -20.65
C GLY A 374 14.80 -6.64 -19.83
N VAL A 375 13.99 -7.53 -19.24
CA VAL A 375 12.77 -7.18 -18.50
C VAL A 375 12.94 -7.37 -16.99
N PRO A 376 12.86 -6.31 -16.19
CA PRO A 376 12.98 -6.42 -14.73
C PRO A 376 11.76 -7.11 -14.12
N HIS A 377 12.03 -8.11 -13.29
CA HIS A 377 11.07 -8.82 -12.47
C HIS A 377 11.42 -8.68 -10.98
N VAL A 378 10.39 -8.75 -10.14
CA VAL A 378 10.51 -8.90 -8.69
C VAL A 378 10.00 -10.26 -8.28
N LEU A 379 10.64 -10.88 -7.28
CA LEU A 379 10.16 -12.12 -6.70
C LEU A 379 9.07 -11.82 -5.66
N VAL A 380 7.80 -12.02 -6.00
CA VAL A 380 6.69 -11.82 -5.05
C VAL A 380 6.42 -13.08 -4.24
N HIS A 381 5.77 -12.91 -3.10
CA HIS A 381 5.31 -13.99 -2.24
C HIS A 381 3.80 -13.87 -2.05
N ALA A 382 3.01 -14.91 -2.32
CA ALA A 382 1.62 -15.00 -1.92
C ALA A 382 1.53 -15.23 -0.40
N ARG A 383 1.38 -14.14 0.37
CA ARG A 383 1.41 -14.17 1.84
C ARG A 383 0.03 -14.39 2.42
N ALA A 384 -0.08 -15.27 3.42
CA ALA A 384 -1.29 -15.47 4.19
C ALA A 384 -1.15 -14.87 5.60
N GLU A 385 -1.91 -13.80 5.89
CA GLU A 385 -1.92 -13.13 7.20
C GLU A 385 -3.31 -13.19 7.83
N GLY A 386 -3.37 -13.28 9.17
CA GLY A 386 -4.62 -13.49 9.90
C GLY A 386 -5.66 -12.36 9.74
N GLY A 387 -5.22 -11.15 9.41
CA GLY A 387 -6.09 -10.01 9.18
C GLY A 387 -6.56 -9.84 7.74
N PHE A 388 -6.08 -10.64 6.78
CA PHE A 388 -6.52 -10.52 5.40
C PHE A 388 -7.99 -10.94 5.21
N LEU A 389 -8.63 -10.31 4.22
CA LEU A 389 -10.01 -10.63 3.86
C LEU A 389 -10.08 -11.92 3.04
N ASP A 390 -9.20 -12.05 2.05
CA ASP A 390 -9.27 -13.06 0.99
C ASP A 390 -8.06 -14.00 1.00
N THR A 391 -7.73 -14.48 2.20
CA THR A 391 -6.64 -15.42 2.53
C THR A 391 -5.23 -14.91 2.24
N VAL A 392 -4.92 -14.62 0.98
CA VAL A 392 -3.61 -14.19 0.53
C VAL A 392 -3.61 -12.91 -0.30
N GLU A 393 -2.51 -12.19 -0.16
CA GLU A 393 -2.14 -11.02 -0.96
C GLU A 393 -0.65 -11.15 -1.35
N LEU A 394 -0.27 -10.59 -2.50
CA LEU A 394 1.11 -10.52 -2.97
C LEU A 394 1.90 -9.54 -2.11
N GLY A 395 2.85 -10.08 -1.35
CA GLY A 395 3.78 -9.34 -0.52
C GLY A 395 5.21 -9.32 -1.09
N PRO A 396 6.11 -8.61 -0.41
CA PRO A 396 7.55 -8.63 -0.67
C PRO A 396 8.14 -10.05 -0.58
N THR A 397 9.29 -10.27 -1.22
CA THR A 397 10.05 -11.52 -1.09
C THR A 397 10.33 -11.85 0.37
N VAL A 398 10.83 -10.86 1.12
CA VAL A 398 11.09 -10.95 2.56
C VAL A 398 10.25 -9.90 3.25
N GLN A 399 9.49 -10.32 4.27
CA GLN A 399 8.77 -9.42 5.18
C GLN A 399 8.78 -10.04 6.58
N CYS A 400 9.53 -9.43 7.49
CA CYS A 400 9.69 -9.87 8.88
C CYS A 400 10.28 -8.77 9.78
N VAL A 401 10.50 -9.10 11.06
CA VAL A 401 11.38 -8.35 11.97
C VAL A 401 12.65 -9.19 12.14
N PRO A 402 13.82 -8.77 11.64
CA PRO A 402 15.04 -9.59 11.67
C PRO A 402 15.45 -10.06 13.07
N GLU A 403 15.36 -9.20 14.08
CA GLU A 403 15.74 -9.51 15.46
C GLU A 403 14.87 -10.62 16.07
N GLU A 404 13.61 -10.73 15.61
CA GLU A 404 12.73 -11.85 15.99
C GLU A 404 13.12 -13.16 15.29
N CYS A 405 13.69 -13.08 14.09
CA CYS A 405 14.13 -14.23 13.32
C CYS A 405 15.43 -14.84 13.87
N GLU A 406 16.23 -14.06 14.61
CA GLU A 406 17.42 -14.56 15.32
C GLU A 406 17.07 -15.54 16.44
N ARG A 407 15.87 -15.40 17.02
CA ARG A 407 15.38 -16.23 18.15
C ARG A 407 14.79 -17.57 17.72
N VAL A 408 14.80 -17.88 16.42
CA VAL A 408 14.34 -19.16 15.87
C VAL A 408 15.44 -19.84 15.06
N PRO A 409 15.40 -21.18 14.92
CA PRO A 409 16.35 -21.89 14.07
C PRO A 409 16.34 -21.36 12.63
N GLU A 410 17.49 -21.42 11.96
CA GLU A 410 17.63 -20.91 10.58
C GLU A 410 16.61 -21.52 9.61
N ALA A 411 16.35 -22.82 9.73
CA ALA A 411 15.34 -23.54 8.93
C ALA A 411 13.89 -23.06 9.14
N GLU A 412 13.63 -22.22 10.15
CA GLU A 412 12.33 -21.59 10.40
C GLU A 412 12.29 -20.11 10.01
N ARG A 413 13.43 -19.51 9.65
CA ARG A 413 13.49 -18.11 9.22
C ARG A 413 12.76 -17.90 7.88
N PRO A 414 12.31 -16.67 7.56
CA PRO A 414 11.76 -16.34 6.25
C PRO A 414 12.73 -16.78 5.12
N PRO A 415 12.23 -17.46 4.07
CA PRO A 415 13.01 -17.68 2.86
C PRO A 415 13.65 -16.38 2.38
N PHE A 416 14.88 -16.47 1.87
CA PHE A 416 15.66 -15.34 1.34
C PHE A 416 16.08 -14.27 2.37
N LEU A 417 15.74 -14.39 3.66
CA LEU A 417 16.20 -13.44 4.68
C LEU A 417 17.74 -13.37 4.72
N GLY A 418 18.42 -14.52 4.71
CA GLY A 418 19.89 -14.58 4.69
C GLY A 418 20.47 -13.89 3.46
N THR A 419 19.88 -14.08 2.27
CA THR A 419 20.28 -13.42 1.03
C THR A 419 20.17 -11.90 1.12
N VAL A 420 19.06 -11.39 1.65
CA VAL A 420 18.84 -9.95 1.82
C VAL A 420 19.78 -9.34 2.85
N LEU A 421 19.97 -10.02 3.99
CA LEU A 421 20.90 -9.55 5.03
C LEU A 421 22.35 -9.57 4.53
N SER A 422 22.75 -10.59 3.79
CA SER A 422 24.09 -10.67 3.17
C SER A 422 24.33 -9.50 2.21
N ALA A 423 23.33 -9.15 1.38
CA ALA A 423 23.44 -8.01 0.47
C ALA A 423 23.62 -6.66 1.19
N LEU A 424 23.08 -6.51 2.41
CA LEU A 424 23.30 -5.34 3.26
C LEU A 424 24.70 -5.30 3.89
N LEU A 425 25.32 -6.46 4.10
CA LEU A 425 26.64 -6.59 4.71
C LEU A 425 27.80 -6.50 3.69
N GLY A 426 27.50 -6.57 2.39
CA GLY A 426 28.51 -6.40 1.34
C GLY A 426 29.17 -5.02 1.40
N ASP A 427 30.49 -4.97 1.15
CA ASP A 427 31.26 -3.73 1.12
C ASP A 427 31.96 -3.55 -0.25
N PRO A 428 31.47 -2.63 -1.12
CA PRO A 428 30.23 -1.87 -0.98
C PRO A 428 28.99 -2.77 -1.18
N PRO A 429 27.78 -2.34 -0.74
CA PRO A 429 26.54 -3.10 -0.89
C PRO A 429 26.02 -3.03 -2.34
N SER A 430 26.83 -3.53 -3.28
CA SER A 430 26.68 -3.35 -4.73
C SER A 430 25.38 -3.91 -5.31
N ARG A 431 24.75 -4.85 -4.60
CA ARG A 431 23.48 -5.49 -4.94
C ARG A 431 22.25 -4.73 -4.45
N VAL A 432 22.40 -3.74 -3.57
CA VAL A 432 21.28 -2.94 -3.06
C VAL A 432 21.00 -1.81 -4.06
N ARG A 433 19.81 -1.85 -4.68
CA ARG A 433 19.36 -0.86 -5.68
C ARG A 433 18.51 0.26 -5.09
N TYR A 434 17.88 0.01 -3.96
CA TYR A 434 17.14 0.99 -3.19
C TYR A 434 17.17 0.61 -1.71
N GLN A 435 17.30 1.62 -0.85
CA GLN A 435 17.20 1.49 0.59
C GLN A 435 16.64 2.78 1.20
N ALA A 436 15.62 2.63 2.05
CA ALA A 436 15.16 3.67 2.97
C ALA A 436 14.43 3.03 4.15
N VAL A 437 14.36 3.74 5.28
CA VAL A 437 13.52 3.39 6.42
C VAL A 437 12.27 4.25 6.41
N HIS A 438 11.11 3.60 6.36
CA HIS A 438 9.82 4.28 6.34
C HIS A 438 8.96 3.90 7.54
N SER A 439 8.21 4.87 8.04
CA SER A 439 7.16 4.66 9.03
C SER A 439 5.87 4.12 8.39
N GLU A 440 5.16 3.29 9.14
CA GLU A 440 3.79 2.83 8.88
C GLU A 440 2.76 3.88 9.37
N GLU A 441 1.45 3.59 9.37
CA GLU A 441 0.39 4.56 9.72
C GLU A 441 0.49 5.08 11.17
N GLY A 442 1.06 6.27 11.36
CA GLY A 442 1.20 6.89 12.69
C GLY A 442 -0.11 7.26 13.40
N GLY A 443 -1.26 7.16 12.72
CA GLY A 443 -2.56 7.29 13.37
C GLY A 443 -2.93 6.08 14.25
N ARG A 444 -2.27 4.94 14.05
CA ARG A 444 -2.59 3.64 14.70
C ARG A 444 -1.36 2.92 15.23
N LEU A 445 -0.19 3.20 14.66
CA LEU A 445 1.04 2.48 14.90
C LEU A 445 2.10 3.43 15.46
N LEU A 446 2.60 3.17 16.66
CA LEU A 446 3.64 3.95 17.33
C LEU A 446 5.02 3.44 16.93
N ASN A 447 5.85 4.31 16.37
CA ASN A 447 7.23 4.01 15.98
C ASN A 447 7.36 2.75 15.10
N ALA A 448 6.30 2.38 14.39
CA ALA A 448 6.33 1.27 13.46
C ALA A 448 7.12 1.69 12.23
N ARG A 449 8.38 1.26 12.17
CA ARG A 449 9.30 1.53 11.07
C ARG A 449 9.68 0.23 10.38
N CYS A 450 9.94 0.32 9.08
CA CYS A 450 10.38 -0.80 8.27
C CYS A 450 11.47 -0.33 7.30
N ARG A 451 12.55 -1.10 7.18
CA ARG A 451 13.58 -0.92 6.17
C ARG A 451 13.09 -1.56 4.87
N TYR A 452 12.90 -0.73 3.85
CA TYR A 452 12.44 -1.13 2.53
C TYR A 452 13.63 -1.25 1.56
N LEU A 453 13.72 -2.38 0.86
CA LEU A 453 14.87 -2.71 0.01
C LEU A 453 14.47 -3.24 -1.36
N LEU A 454 15.26 -2.89 -2.38
CA LEU A 454 15.32 -3.59 -3.66
C LEU A 454 16.72 -4.20 -3.78
N VAL A 455 16.82 -5.52 -3.88
CA VAL A 455 18.09 -6.26 -3.83
C VAL A 455 18.23 -7.14 -5.07
N GLU A 456 19.34 -7.05 -5.78
CA GLU A 456 19.60 -7.95 -6.91
C GLU A 456 19.76 -9.40 -6.46
N ALA A 457 19.03 -10.30 -7.12
CA ALA A 457 19.17 -11.73 -6.92
C ALA A 457 20.53 -12.22 -7.44
N GLU A 458 21.18 -13.09 -6.67
CA GLU A 458 22.37 -13.82 -7.12
C GLU A 458 21.97 -15.08 -7.88
N ALA A 459 22.66 -15.37 -8.99
CA ALA A 459 22.59 -16.66 -9.63
C ALA A 459 23.17 -17.74 -8.70
N GLY A 460 22.36 -18.75 -8.32
CA GLY A 460 22.87 -19.98 -7.70
C GLY A 460 22.63 -20.23 -6.20
N THR A 461 21.75 -19.51 -5.49
CA THR A 461 21.47 -19.79 -4.07
C THR A 461 20.05 -20.32 -3.81
N GLY A 462 19.68 -21.38 -4.54
CA GLY A 462 18.51 -22.21 -4.22
C GLY A 462 18.86 -23.33 -3.24
N THR A 463 19.20 -23.04 -1.98
CA THR A 463 19.18 -24.06 -0.92
C THR A 463 17.98 -23.83 0.00
N GLY A 464 16.80 -24.15 -0.52
CA GLY A 464 15.66 -24.48 0.33
C GLY A 464 15.99 -25.75 1.11
N ALA A 465 16.34 -25.61 2.39
CA ALA A 465 16.60 -26.74 3.26
C ALA A 465 15.33 -27.60 3.45
N GLY A 466 15.31 -28.77 2.80
CA GLY A 466 14.75 -30.01 3.35
C GLY A 466 13.48 -30.57 2.69
N ALA A 467 13.65 -31.64 1.90
CA ALA A 467 12.91 -32.89 2.07
C ALA A 467 13.70 -34.04 1.40
N GLY A 468 14.28 -34.92 2.22
CA GLY A 468 14.86 -36.17 1.75
C GLY A 468 13.75 -37.10 1.27
N ALA A 469 13.88 -37.57 0.03
CA ALA A 469 13.13 -38.72 -0.46
C ALA A 469 14.05 -39.94 -0.35
N GLU A 470 13.73 -40.82 0.60
CA GLU A 470 14.29 -42.17 0.64
C GLU A 470 13.93 -42.90 -0.65
N ALA A 471 14.95 -43.42 -1.34
CA ALA A 471 14.82 -44.24 -2.52
C ALA A 471 14.31 -45.64 -2.11
N GLY A 472 13.04 -45.92 -2.41
CA GLY A 472 12.50 -47.26 -2.45
C GLY A 472 12.73 -47.86 -3.84
N ALA A 473 13.62 -48.85 -3.91
CA ALA A 473 13.87 -49.65 -5.10
C ALA A 473 12.60 -50.43 -5.52
N GLY A 474 12.29 -50.40 -6.82
CA GLY A 474 11.19 -51.15 -7.41
C GLY A 474 11.40 -51.31 -8.92
N THR A 475 11.96 -52.45 -9.29
CA THR A 475 12.23 -52.92 -10.66
C THR A 475 10.95 -53.05 -11.50
N GLY A 476 10.99 -52.60 -12.76
CA GLY A 476 9.91 -52.83 -13.74
C GLY A 476 10.40 -52.60 -15.17
N THR A 477 10.49 -53.69 -15.92
CA THR A 477 11.07 -53.85 -17.26
C THR A 477 10.21 -53.35 -18.43
N ALA A 478 10.92 -52.78 -19.41
CA ALA A 478 10.90 -53.06 -20.87
C ALA A 478 9.77 -52.57 -21.81
N ALA A 479 10.27 -51.87 -22.85
CA ALA A 479 10.04 -52.04 -24.31
C ALA A 479 8.88 -51.29 -25.02
N GLY A 480 9.26 -50.58 -26.08
CA GLY A 480 8.38 -50.10 -27.15
C GLY A 480 9.07 -49.07 -28.06
N ALA A 481 9.44 -49.50 -29.28
CA ALA A 481 10.25 -48.79 -30.27
C ALA A 481 9.43 -47.92 -31.26
N GLY A 482 10.11 -47.03 -31.99
CA GLY A 482 9.62 -46.35 -33.22
C GLY A 482 10.11 -44.90 -33.32
N ALA A 483 11.31 -44.62 -33.85
CA ALA A 483 11.62 -44.40 -35.28
C ALA A 483 11.38 -42.96 -35.79
N GLY A 484 12.50 -42.23 -35.98
CA GLY A 484 12.81 -41.43 -37.17
C GLY A 484 12.17 -40.04 -37.34
N ALA A 485 12.99 -38.99 -37.21
CA ALA A 485 13.03 -37.87 -38.16
C ALA A 485 14.33 -37.06 -37.98
N GLU A 486 14.88 -36.66 -39.12
CA GLU A 486 16.23 -36.14 -39.35
C GLU A 486 16.45 -34.71 -38.82
N SER A 487 17.70 -34.42 -38.49
CA SER A 487 18.18 -33.10 -38.09
C SER A 487 18.48 -32.23 -39.31
N GLU A 488 17.84 -31.07 -39.41
CA GLU A 488 18.37 -29.93 -40.16
C GLU A 488 18.97 -28.93 -39.17
N ALA A 489 20.29 -28.84 -39.18
CA ALA A 489 21.06 -27.86 -38.42
C ALA A 489 20.95 -26.49 -39.11
N GLY A 490 19.96 -25.71 -38.71
CA GLY A 490 19.92 -24.27 -38.95
C GLY A 490 20.73 -23.54 -37.89
N ALA A 491 21.83 -22.92 -38.28
CA ALA A 491 22.63 -22.03 -37.44
C ALA A 491 21.83 -20.76 -37.11
N GLY A 492 21.05 -20.81 -36.04
CA GLY A 492 20.51 -19.64 -35.36
C GLY A 492 21.46 -19.25 -34.24
N ALA A 493 21.97 -18.01 -34.28
CA ALA A 493 22.71 -17.43 -33.16
C ALA A 493 21.83 -17.55 -31.90
N GLY A 494 22.27 -18.40 -30.96
CA GLY A 494 21.59 -18.58 -29.70
C GLY A 494 21.63 -17.26 -28.93
N ALA A 495 20.47 -16.63 -28.76
CA ALA A 495 20.24 -15.88 -27.54
C ALA A 495 20.26 -16.93 -26.44
N GLU A 496 21.35 -16.99 -25.68
CA GLU A 496 21.40 -17.76 -24.45
C GLU A 496 20.28 -17.18 -23.57
N SER A 497 19.17 -17.93 -23.45
CA SER A 497 18.11 -17.64 -22.49
C SER A 497 18.78 -17.51 -21.12
N GLU A 498 18.83 -16.31 -20.57
CA GLU A 498 19.38 -16.10 -19.23
C GLU A 498 18.49 -16.88 -18.25
N ALA A 499 19.00 -18.01 -17.77
CA ALA A 499 18.24 -18.88 -16.89
C ALA A 499 17.96 -18.14 -15.58
N ALA A 500 16.77 -18.36 -15.01
CA ALA A 500 16.42 -17.77 -13.72
C ALA A 500 17.53 -18.02 -12.69
N PRO A 501 17.80 -17.05 -11.79
CA PRO A 501 18.86 -17.19 -10.80
C PRO A 501 18.60 -18.42 -9.90
N PHE A 502 17.32 -18.81 -9.80
CA PHE A 502 16.79 -20.04 -9.23
C PHE A 502 15.31 -20.19 -9.60
N ASP A 503 14.78 -21.41 -9.49
CA ASP A 503 13.33 -21.66 -9.54
C ASP A 503 12.64 -21.16 -8.26
N PRO A 504 11.59 -20.34 -8.36
CA PRO A 504 10.85 -19.87 -7.19
C PRO A 504 10.34 -21.03 -6.32
N PRO A 505 10.57 -21.01 -4.99
CA PRO A 505 9.99 -22.00 -4.10
C PRO A 505 8.46 -21.84 -4.02
N PRO A 506 7.73 -22.85 -3.49
CA PRO A 506 6.29 -22.76 -3.33
C PRO A 506 5.84 -21.47 -2.64
N GLY A 507 4.80 -20.82 -3.20
CA GLY A 507 4.31 -19.52 -2.74
C GLY A 507 5.00 -18.30 -3.35
N PHE A 508 6.04 -18.48 -4.17
CA PHE A 508 6.76 -17.38 -4.82
C PHE A 508 6.62 -17.42 -6.34
N ALA A 509 6.68 -16.25 -6.99
CA ALA A 509 6.71 -16.12 -8.43
C ALA A 509 7.48 -14.86 -8.87
N TRP A 510 8.17 -14.94 -10.00
CA TRP A 510 8.75 -13.77 -10.66
C TRP A 510 7.65 -13.02 -11.41
N VAL A 511 7.49 -11.73 -11.11
CA VAL A 511 6.42 -10.88 -11.65
C VAL A 511 6.99 -9.52 -12.02
N THR A 512 6.56 -8.93 -13.13
CA THR A 512 7.04 -7.59 -13.49
C THR A 512 6.39 -6.52 -12.62
N PRO A 513 7.07 -5.38 -12.36
CA PRO A 513 6.44 -4.24 -11.72
C PRO A 513 5.22 -3.71 -12.49
N ALA A 514 5.17 -3.89 -13.81
CA ALA A 514 4.01 -3.51 -14.62
C ALA A 514 2.78 -4.36 -14.32
N GLN A 515 2.95 -5.67 -14.16
CA GLN A 515 1.87 -6.56 -13.72
C GLN A 515 1.36 -6.18 -12.34
N LEU A 516 2.26 -5.84 -11.42
CA LEU A 516 1.88 -5.34 -10.09
C LEU A 516 1.05 -4.04 -10.17
N ARG A 517 1.42 -3.08 -11.04
CA ARG A 517 0.62 -1.87 -11.30
C ARG A 517 -0.73 -2.15 -11.93
N SER A 518 -0.83 -3.18 -12.78
CA SER A 518 -2.13 -3.60 -13.31
C SER A 518 -3.04 -4.10 -12.18
N LEU A 519 -2.49 -4.90 -11.27
CA LEU A 519 -3.20 -5.46 -10.13
C LEU A 519 -3.59 -4.41 -9.07
N THR A 520 -2.91 -3.26 -8.96
CA THR A 520 -3.35 -2.18 -8.05
C THR A 520 -4.66 -1.51 -8.48
N ARG A 521 -5.19 -1.81 -9.67
CA ARG A 521 -6.57 -1.43 -10.05
C ARG A 521 -7.64 -2.22 -9.29
N HIS A 522 -7.22 -3.26 -8.55
CA HIS A 522 -8.08 -4.16 -7.82
C HIS A 522 -7.64 -4.27 -6.36
N GLY A 523 -8.62 -4.43 -5.45
CA GLY A 523 -8.34 -4.70 -4.05
C GLY A 523 -7.81 -6.12 -3.83
N HIS A 524 -7.16 -6.34 -2.69
CA HIS A 524 -6.74 -7.67 -2.22
C HIS A 524 -5.77 -8.44 -3.13
N TYR A 525 -5.03 -7.75 -3.99
CA TYR A 525 -3.92 -8.36 -4.72
C TYR A 525 -2.56 -8.06 -4.10
N LEU A 526 -2.31 -6.84 -3.62
CA LEU A 526 -1.01 -6.44 -3.09
C LEU A 526 -1.14 -6.00 -1.63
N THR A 527 -0.23 -6.48 -0.78
CA THR A 527 -0.09 -5.99 0.59
C THR A 527 0.39 -4.53 0.60
N VAL A 528 0.21 -3.84 1.72
CA VAL A 528 0.67 -2.44 1.86
C VAL A 528 2.19 -2.30 1.78
N GLU A 529 2.94 -3.30 2.21
CA GLU A 529 4.40 -3.36 2.09
C GLU A 529 4.83 -3.51 0.62
N ALA A 530 4.17 -4.39 -0.14
CA ALA A 530 4.41 -4.53 -1.57
C ALA A 530 4.04 -3.26 -2.34
N ARG A 531 2.94 -2.58 -1.98
CA ARG A 531 2.57 -1.27 -2.53
C ARG A 531 3.62 -0.20 -2.21
N THR A 532 4.15 -0.19 -0.99
CA THR A 532 5.26 0.70 -0.63
C THR A 532 6.49 0.44 -1.50
N LEU A 533 6.94 -0.81 -1.64
CA LEU A 533 8.07 -1.16 -2.51
C LEU A 533 7.79 -0.83 -3.98
N LEU A 534 6.57 -1.00 -4.46
CA LEU A 534 6.18 -0.64 -5.83
C LEU A 534 6.27 0.87 -6.05
N ALA A 535 5.84 1.68 -5.09
CA ALA A 535 6.03 3.13 -5.14
C ALA A 535 7.52 3.52 -5.16
N CYS A 536 8.34 2.82 -4.38
CA CYS A 536 9.80 3.02 -4.36
C CYS A 536 10.46 2.60 -5.68
N LEU A 537 10.03 1.48 -6.27
CA LEU A 537 10.52 1.00 -7.56
C LEU A 537 10.18 1.98 -8.69
N ASN A 538 8.95 2.52 -8.70
CA ASN A 538 8.56 3.58 -9.63
C ASN A 538 9.44 4.83 -9.47
N ALA A 539 9.86 5.15 -8.24
CA ALA A 539 10.75 6.28 -7.96
C ALA A 539 12.18 6.05 -8.51
N VAL A 540 12.72 4.83 -8.39
CA VAL A 540 14.04 4.47 -8.94
C VAL A 540 14.05 4.61 -10.47
N GLY A 541 12.97 4.24 -11.15
CA GLY A 541 12.85 4.37 -12.61
C GLY A 541 12.66 5.81 -13.11
N ALA A 542 12.24 6.75 -12.23
CA ALA A 542 11.89 8.12 -12.60
C ALA A 542 13.03 9.14 -12.43
N GLY A 543 14.12 8.81 -11.71
CA GLY A 543 15.18 9.76 -11.37
C GLY A 543 16.60 9.30 -11.72
N PRO A 544 17.57 10.21 -11.89
CA PRO A 544 18.97 9.84 -11.86
C PRO A 544 19.32 9.24 -10.50
N ARG A 545 20.03 8.09 -10.48
CA ARG A 545 20.42 7.37 -9.27
C ARG A 545 21.00 8.34 -8.23
N PRO A 546 20.42 8.48 -7.02
CA PRO A 546 21.10 9.19 -5.95
C PRO A 546 22.34 8.38 -5.56
N VAL A 547 23.48 9.07 -5.45
CA VAL A 547 24.70 8.49 -4.87
C VAL A 547 24.36 8.11 -3.43
N LEU A 548 24.44 6.81 -3.12
CA LEU A 548 24.30 6.30 -1.76
C LEU A 548 25.24 7.12 -0.86
N ARG A 549 24.68 7.85 0.11
CA ARG A 549 25.50 8.54 1.10
C ARG A 549 26.11 7.50 2.03
N GLU A 550 27.43 7.42 2.02
CA GLU A 550 28.22 6.72 3.02
C GLU A 550 27.94 7.33 4.40
N GLY A 551 27.57 6.47 5.36
CA GLY A 551 27.76 6.63 6.81
C GLY A 551 26.97 7.73 7.54
N VAL A 552 26.04 7.30 8.41
CA VAL A 552 25.98 7.69 9.85
C VAL A 552 25.53 6.49 10.66
#